data_AF-A0A6A5ATQ1-F1
#
_entry.id   AF-A0A6A5ATQ1-F1
#
_cell.length_a   1.000
_cell.length_b   1.000
_cell.length_c   1.000
_cell.angle_alpha   90.00
_cell.angle_beta   90.00
_cell.angle_gamma   90.00
#
_symmetry.space_group_name_H-M   'P 1'
#
loop_
_entity.id
_entity.type
_entity.pdbx_description
1 polymer ?
#
loop_
_entity_poly.entity_id
_entity_poly.type
_entity_poly.pdbx_seq_one_letter_code
_entity_poly.pdbx_strand_id
1 'polypeptide(L)'
;EEDGDALKEQSHRSTRRIKANKAKLPEAKDEVEAVLQELINEAIDNQFPIENVQDLWRFLTKHDIWRLKFDGSDPPARVKPLKVTPKDGCVPYRCKGRKHNLLEERFLNLFAKELCDAGDIKRNQQSAWCSPVNPILKSDGRKTLKTADQWTDDDLLKNYRLTNDYRVVKLDDQA
;
A
#
# COMPACT_ATOMS: atom_id res chain seq x y z
N GLU A 1 -13.87 -50.75 -35.86
CA GLU A 1 -14.32 -49.75 -34.87
C GLU A 1 -13.18 -48.85 -34.36
N GLU A 2 -12.08 -48.65 -35.12
CA GLU A 2 -10.90 -47.92 -34.63
C GLU A 2 -10.86 -46.41 -34.98
N ASP A 3 -11.76 -45.92 -35.83
CA ASP A 3 -11.70 -44.56 -36.37
C ASP A 3 -12.33 -43.50 -35.44
N GLY A 4 -13.14 -43.93 -34.47
CA GLY A 4 -13.85 -43.05 -33.54
C GLY A 4 -13.00 -42.52 -32.37
N ASP A 5 -11.91 -43.20 -32.04
CA ASP A 5 -11.08 -42.88 -30.87
C ASP A 5 -10.00 -41.84 -31.22
N ALA A 6 -9.41 -41.94 -32.41
CA ALA A 6 -8.43 -40.97 -32.92
C ALA A 6 -9.02 -39.56 -33.10
N LEU A 7 -10.29 -39.45 -33.52
CA LEU A 7 -11.01 -38.19 -33.67
C LEU A 7 -11.32 -37.54 -32.30
N LYS A 8 -11.66 -38.35 -31.29
CA LYS A 8 -11.85 -37.86 -29.92
C LYS A 8 -10.53 -37.41 -29.31
N GLU A 9 -9.45 -38.16 -29.51
CA GLU A 9 -8.14 -37.81 -28.96
C GLU A 9 -7.57 -36.54 -29.61
N GLN A 10 -7.72 -36.35 -30.92
CA GLN A 10 -7.37 -35.10 -31.62
C GLN A 10 -8.21 -33.91 -31.14
N SER A 11 -9.50 -34.10 -30.90
CA SER A 11 -10.40 -33.05 -30.37
C SER A 11 -10.01 -32.63 -28.94
N HIS A 12 -9.67 -33.59 -28.07
CA HIS A 12 -9.19 -33.34 -26.71
C HIS A 12 -7.79 -32.71 -26.69
N ARG A 13 -6.90 -33.11 -27.59
CA ARG A 13 -5.57 -32.51 -27.75
C ARG A 13 -5.61 -31.10 -28.32
N SER A 14 -6.53 -30.85 -29.26
CA SER A 14 -6.78 -29.54 -29.86
C SER A 14 -7.39 -28.56 -28.86
N THR A 15 -8.39 -28.99 -28.07
CA THR A 15 -8.94 -28.21 -26.96
C THR A 15 -7.94 -27.96 -25.84
N ARG A 16 -7.07 -28.93 -25.50
CA ARG A 16 -5.93 -28.70 -24.57
C ARG A 16 -4.92 -27.69 -25.11
N ARG A 17 -4.59 -27.73 -26.40
CA ARG A 17 -3.70 -26.74 -27.06
C ARG A 17 -4.32 -25.34 -27.10
N ILE A 18 -5.63 -25.23 -27.32
CA ILE A 18 -6.35 -23.95 -27.29
C ILE A 18 -6.41 -23.39 -25.85
N LYS A 19 -6.61 -24.25 -24.84
CA LYS A 19 -6.55 -23.85 -23.41
C LYS A 19 -5.14 -23.37 -23.00
N ALA A 20 -4.08 -24.02 -23.49
CA ALA A 20 -2.69 -23.64 -23.21
C ALA A 20 -2.26 -22.32 -23.89
N ASN A 21 -2.80 -22.02 -25.09
CA ASN A 21 -2.44 -20.80 -25.82
C ASN A 21 -3.29 -19.57 -25.45
N LYS A 22 -4.47 -19.73 -24.82
CA LYS A 22 -5.30 -18.60 -24.34
C LYS A 22 -4.88 -18.08 -22.96
N ALA A 23 -4.25 -18.91 -22.14
CA ALA A 23 -3.82 -18.56 -20.78
C ALA A 23 -2.44 -17.89 -20.71
N LYS A 24 -1.72 -17.70 -21.82
CA LYS A 24 -0.39 -17.09 -21.77
C LYS A 24 -0.54 -15.57 -21.62
N LEU A 25 -0.44 -15.11 -20.38
CA LEU A 25 -0.29 -13.69 -20.07
C LEU A 25 0.99 -13.14 -20.73
N PRO A 26 1.05 -11.84 -21.05
CA PRO A 26 2.27 -11.19 -21.49
C PRO A 26 3.40 -11.36 -20.47
N GLU A 27 4.65 -11.19 -20.89
CA GLU A 27 5.77 -11.12 -19.94
C GLU A 27 5.64 -9.84 -19.11
N ALA A 28 5.80 -9.93 -17.78
CA ALA A 28 5.73 -8.77 -16.91
C ALA A 28 6.89 -7.82 -17.21
N LYS A 29 6.61 -6.54 -17.41
CA LYS A 29 7.63 -5.54 -17.72
C LYS A 29 8.31 -4.96 -16.47
N ASP A 30 7.66 -5.05 -15.32
CA ASP A 30 8.10 -4.48 -14.05
C ASP A 30 7.58 -5.32 -12.86
N GLU A 31 8.00 -4.95 -11.64
CA GLU A 31 7.62 -5.65 -10.41
C GLU A 31 6.12 -5.59 -10.13
N VAL A 32 5.45 -4.50 -10.50
CA VAL A 32 4.00 -4.34 -10.32
C VAL A 32 3.26 -5.36 -11.18
N GLU A 33 3.62 -5.44 -12.46
CA GLU A 33 3.06 -6.41 -13.39
C GLU A 33 3.35 -7.86 -12.97
N ALA A 34 4.53 -8.14 -12.41
CA ALA A 34 4.84 -9.46 -11.86
C ALA A 34 3.88 -9.85 -10.72
N VAL A 35 3.65 -8.94 -9.77
CA VAL A 35 2.68 -9.16 -8.68
C VAL A 35 1.25 -9.30 -9.21
N LEU A 36 0.85 -8.52 -10.22
CA LEU A 36 -0.47 -8.67 -10.85
C LEU A 36 -0.63 -10.06 -11.51
N GLN A 37 0.43 -10.61 -12.10
CA GLN A 37 0.39 -11.97 -12.66
C GLN A 37 0.19 -13.03 -11.57
N GLU A 38 0.89 -12.89 -10.44
CA GLU A 38 0.71 -13.76 -9.28
C GLU A 38 -0.73 -13.72 -8.76
N LEU A 39 -1.31 -12.52 -8.63
CA LEU A 39 -2.70 -12.35 -8.19
C LEU A 39 -3.71 -12.94 -9.19
N ILE A 40 -3.43 -12.87 -10.49
CA ILE A 40 -4.28 -13.51 -11.52
C ILE A 40 -4.17 -15.03 -11.43
N ASN A 41 -2.97 -15.58 -11.23
CA ASN A 41 -2.79 -17.02 -11.04
C ASN A 41 -3.54 -17.51 -9.79
N GLU A 42 -3.47 -16.76 -8.68
CA GLU A 42 -4.26 -17.03 -7.48
C GLU A 42 -5.77 -16.97 -7.78
N ALA A 43 -6.23 -16.01 -8.57
CA ALA A 43 -7.63 -15.95 -8.99
C ALA A 43 -8.04 -17.17 -9.83
N ILE A 44 -7.19 -17.64 -10.74
CA ILE A 44 -7.42 -18.85 -11.55
C ILE A 44 -7.51 -20.09 -10.64
N ASP A 45 -6.61 -20.23 -9.67
CA ASP A 45 -6.63 -21.31 -8.69
C ASP A 45 -7.93 -21.28 -7.85
N ASN A 46 -8.46 -20.07 -7.62
CA ASN A 46 -9.78 -19.81 -7.03
C ASN A 46 -10.93 -19.82 -8.04
N GLN A 47 -10.79 -20.52 -9.18
CA GLN A 47 -11.83 -20.79 -10.17
C GLN A 47 -12.28 -19.58 -11.00
N PHE A 48 -11.43 -18.56 -11.15
CA PHE A 48 -11.68 -17.48 -12.11
C PHE A 48 -11.72 -18.03 -13.56
N PRO A 49 -12.70 -17.63 -14.40
CA PRO A 49 -12.82 -18.16 -15.76
C PRO A 49 -11.59 -17.85 -16.64
N ILE A 50 -10.93 -18.90 -17.13
CA ILE A 50 -9.69 -18.79 -17.93
C ILE A 50 -9.91 -17.97 -19.20
N GLU A 51 -11.11 -18.02 -19.79
CA GLU A 51 -11.50 -17.23 -20.95
C GLU A 51 -11.43 -15.71 -20.72
N ASN A 52 -11.55 -15.26 -19.47
CA ASN A 52 -11.57 -13.84 -19.10
C ASN A 52 -10.19 -13.33 -18.64
N VAL A 53 -9.18 -14.19 -18.53
CA VAL A 53 -7.85 -13.84 -17.99
C VAL A 53 -7.17 -12.74 -18.80
N GLN A 54 -7.27 -12.79 -20.13
CA GLN A 54 -6.71 -11.75 -21.02
C GLN A 54 -7.41 -10.40 -20.85
N ASP A 55 -8.73 -10.41 -20.62
CA ASP A 55 -9.52 -9.20 -20.38
C ASP A 55 -9.20 -8.61 -19.01
N LEU A 56 -9.04 -9.45 -17.99
CA LEU A 56 -8.62 -9.06 -16.65
C LEU A 56 -7.23 -8.41 -16.68
N TRP A 57 -6.27 -9.04 -17.35
CA TRP A 57 -4.93 -8.46 -17.53
C TRP A 57 -4.98 -7.09 -18.19
N ARG A 58 -5.71 -6.98 -19.31
CA ARG A 58 -5.88 -5.70 -20.03
C ARG A 58 -6.49 -4.63 -19.13
N PHE A 59 -7.44 -4.99 -18.27
CA PHE A 59 -8.06 -4.04 -17.34
C PHE A 59 -7.09 -3.58 -16.24
N LEU A 60 -6.42 -4.52 -15.58
CA LEU A 60 -5.50 -4.23 -14.48
C LEU A 60 -4.30 -3.39 -14.91
N THR A 61 -3.81 -3.60 -16.14
CA THR A 61 -2.64 -2.89 -16.69
C THR A 61 -2.99 -1.65 -17.51
N LYS A 62 -4.29 -1.34 -17.67
CA LYS A 62 -4.75 -0.21 -18.49
C LYS A 62 -4.27 1.14 -17.96
N HIS A 63 -4.18 1.25 -16.64
CA HIS A 63 -3.89 2.49 -15.94
C HIS A 63 -2.76 2.27 -14.95
N ASP A 64 -1.88 3.26 -14.84
CA ASP A 64 -0.85 3.30 -13.82
C ASP A 64 -1.46 3.73 -12.48
N ILE A 65 -2.00 2.77 -11.73
CA ILE A 65 -2.73 3.02 -10.46
C ILE A 65 -2.27 2.12 -9.30
N TRP A 66 -1.30 1.25 -9.56
CA TRP A 66 -0.82 0.26 -8.58
C TRP A 66 0.54 0.70 -8.04
N ARG A 67 0.75 0.56 -6.73
CA ARG A 67 2.01 0.87 -6.05
C ARG A 67 2.33 -0.28 -5.10
N LEU A 68 3.57 -0.78 -5.15
CA LEU A 68 4.07 -1.76 -4.18
C LEU A 68 4.52 -1.10 -2.88
N LYS A 69 5.02 0.14 -2.99
CA LYS A 69 5.43 0.99 -1.89
C LYS A 69 5.14 2.44 -2.24
N PHE A 70 5.12 3.29 -1.21
CA PHE A 70 5.09 4.73 -1.41
C PHE A 70 6.48 5.18 -1.93
N ASP A 71 6.50 6.00 -2.97
CA ASP A 71 7.75 6.50 -3.57
C ASP A 71 7.67 7.98 -3.98
N GLY A 72 6.56 8.66 -3.67
CA GLY A 72 6.34 10.06 -4.02
C GLY A 72 6.23 10.33 -5.52
N SER A 73 6.11 9.30 -6.38
CA SER A 73 6.02 9.49 -7.83
C SER A 73 4.66 10.03 -8.29
N ASP A 74 3.63 9.86 -7.47
CA ASP A 74 2.27 10.28 -7.79
C ASP A 74 2.12 11.81 -7.75
N PRO A 75 1.58 12.43 -8.81
CA PRO A 75 1.35 13.87 -8.80
C PRO A 75 0.25 14.23 -7.80
N PRO A 76 0.30 15.44 -7.22
CA PRO A 76 -0.77 15.91 -6.35
C PRO A 76 -2.12 15.94 -7.11
N ALA A 77 -3.20 15.74 -6.36
CA ALA A 77 -4.54 15.84 -6.91
C ALA A 77 -4.76 17.19 -7.60
N ARG A 78 -5.44 17.19 -8.75
CA ARG A 78 -5.75 18.40 -9.54
C ARG A 78 -6.87 19.24 -8.90
N VAL A 79 -6.64 19.68 -7.68
CA VAL A 79 -7.55 20.49 -6.88
C VAL A 79 -6.83 21.71 -6.34
N LYS A 80 -7.56 22.77 -6.03
CA LYS A 80 -6.97 23.95 -5.39
C LYS A 80 -6.41 23.56 -4.01
N PRO A 81 -5.25 24.10 -3.60
CA PRO A 81 -4.71 23.85 -2.27
C PRO A 81 -5.72 24.17 -1.17
N LEU A 82 -5.83 23.29 -0.18
CA LEU A 82 -6.69 23.50 0.97
C LEU A 82 -6.13 24.64 1.82
N LYS A 83 -6.94 25.70 2.03
CA LYS A 83 -6.62 26.79 2.97
C LYS A 83 -7.35 26.56 4.28
N VAL A 84 -6.61 26.22 5.33
CA VAL A 84 -7.16 26.07 6.69
C VAL A 84 -7.15 27.44 7.38
N THR A 85 -8.31 27.86 7.89
CA THR A 85 -8.45 29.11 8.68
C THR A 85 -8.78 28.75 10.12
N PRO A 86 -7.93 29.10 11.09
CA PRO A 86 -8.24 28.91 12.51
C PRO A 86 -9.51 29.69 12.91
N LYS A 87 -10.24 29.19 13.90
CA LYS A 87 -11.35 29.92 14.51
C LYS A 87 -10.84 31.18 15.23
N ASP A 88 -11.71 32.16 15.39
CA ASP A 88 -11.39 33.37 16.18
C ASP A 88 -10.96 33.01 17.60
N GLY A 89 -9.97 33.73 18.12
CA GLY A 89 -9.37 33.48 19.44
C GLY A 89 -8.41 32.28 19.50
N CYS A 90 -8.16 31.58 18.38
CA CYS A 90 -7.21 30.47 18.36
C CYS A 90 -5.77 30.94 18.57
N VAL A 91 -5.08 30.38 19.56
CA VAL A 91 -3.69 30.70 19.89
C VAL A 91 -2.76 29.53 19.53
N PRO A 92 -1.53 29.80 19.05
CA PRO A 92 -0.56 28.75 18.75
C PRO A 92 -0.26 27.86 19.94
N TYR A 93 -0.18 26.55 19.69
CA TYR A 93 0.21 25.55 20.67
C TYR A 93 1.45 24.79 20.19
N ARG A 94 2.42 24.62 21.10
CA ARG A 94 3.58 23.73 20.89
C ARG A 94 3.62 22.65 21.97
N CYS A 95 3.51 21.41 21.55
CA CYS A 95 3.66 20.28 22.46
C CYS A 95 5.11 20.16 22.99
N LYS A 96 5.25 19.55 24.16
CA LYS A 96 6.55 19.09 24.66
C LYS A 96 7.03 17.90 23.81
N GLY A 97 8.35 17.72 23.72
CA GLY A 97 8.92 16.54 23.09
C GLY A 97 8.48 15.26 23.82
N ARG A 98 8.16 14.21 23.05
CA ARG A 98 7.90 12.87 23.60
C ARG A 98 9.19 12.05 23.58
N LYS A 99 9.32 11.17 24.56
CA LYS A 99 10.33 10.10 24.53
C LYS A 99 9.78 8.96 23.68
N HIS A 100 10.57 8.52 22.72
CA HIS A 100 10.30 7.36 21.88
C HIS A 100 11.30 6.25 22.21
N ASN A 101 10.90 4.99 22.01
CA ASN A 101 11.85 3.89 22.03
C ASN A 101 12.64 3.85 20.70
N LEU A 102 13.68 3.02 20.65
CA LEU A 102 14.59 2.96 19.49
C LEU A 102 13.88 2.58 18.18
N LEU A 103 12.89 1.68 18.24
CA LEU A 103 12.13 1.27 17.05
C LEU A 103 11.21 2.39 16.55
N GLU A 104 10.53 3.07 17.47
CA GLU A 104 9.70 4.24 17.15
C GLU A 104 10.54 5.39 16.58
N GLU A 105 11.71 5.66 17.14
CA GLU A 105 12.62 6.69 16.63
C GLU A 105 13.14 6.36 15.24
N ARG A 106 13.57 5.12 15.01
CA ARG A 106 13.98 4.65 13.66
C ARG A 106 12.83 4.79 12.67
N PHE A 107 11.61 4.38 13.04
CA PHE A 107 10.43 4.54 12.18
C PHE A 107 10.15 6.01 11.86
N LEU A 108 10.13 6.88 12.87
CA LEU A 108 9.87 8.30 12.69
C LEU A 108 10.89 8.94 11.74
N ASN A 109 12.17 8.59 11.86
CA ASN A 109 13.22 9.10 11.00
C ASN A 109 13.08 8.62 9.55
N LEU A 110 12.84 7.32 9.34
CA LEU A 110 12.65 6.74 8.00
C LEU A 110 11.40 7.31 7.32
N PHE A 111 10.28 7.30 8.04
CA PHE A 111 9.00 7.77 7.49
C PHE A 111 9.02 9.28 7.20
N ALA A 112 9.62 10.09 8.09
CA ALA A 112 9.79 11.51 7.81
C ALA A 112 10.73 11.76 6.62
N LYS A 113 11.79 10.95 6.46
CA LYS A 113 12.69 11.04 5.31
C LYS A 113 11.96 10.72 4.01
N GLU A 114 11.19 9.63 3.95
CA GLU A 114 10.41 9.22 2.78
C GLU A 114 9.45 10.33 2.34
N LEU A 115 8.72 10.94 3.28
CA LEU A 115 7.82 12.06 3.00
C LEU A 115 8.56 13.36 2.63
N CYS A 116 9.75 13.61 3.18
CA CYS A 116 10.56 14.78 2.82
C CYS A 116 11.11 14.63 1.39
N ASP A 117 11.63 13.45 1.06
CA ASP A 117 12.21 13.14 -0.26
C ASP A 117 11.12 13.19 -1.34
N ALA A 118 9.90 12.76 -1.02
CA ALA A 118 8.71 12.90 -1.87
C ALA A 118 8.20 14.36 -2.00
N GLY A 119 8.63 15.27 -1.13
CA GLY A 119 8.17 16.67 -1.12
C GLY A 119 6.81 16.90 -0.44
N ASP A 120 6.24 15.88 0.20
CA ASP A 120 4.96 15.97 0.93
C ASP A 120 5.06 16.78 2.22
N ILE A 121 6.22 16.71 2.88
CA ILE A 121 6.52 17.50 4.07
C ILE A 121 7.81 18.28 3.90
N LYS A 122 7.96 19.32 4.71
CA LYS A 122 9.20 20.10 4.80
C LYS A 122 9.57 20.39 6.24
N ARG A 123 10.87 20.53 6.47
CA ARG A 123 11.39 20.97 7.78
C ARG A 123 10.96 22.42 8.04
N ASN A 124 10.29 22.66 9.17
CA ASN A 124 9.93 23.99 9.63
C ASN A 124 10.17 24.15 11.13
N GLN A 125 11.37 24.57 11.51
CA GLN A 125 11.75 24.75 12.93
C GLN A 125 11.04 25.96 13.58
N GLN A 126 10.62 26.93 12.76
CA GLN A 126 10.03 28.19 13.20
C GLN A 126 8.51 28.13 13.39
N SER A 127 7.87 26.97 13.13
CA SER A 127 6.42 26.82 13.28
C SER A 127 5.96 27.21 14.69
N ALA A 128 5.01 28.14 14.80
CA ALA A 128 4.38 28.43 16.09
C ALA A 128 3.50 27.26 16.59
N TRP A 129 3.21 26.29 15.72
CA TRP A 129 2.36 25.13 15.98
C TRP A 129 3.17 23.84 16.00
N CYS A 130 2.93 22.99 17.00
CA CYS A 130 3.49 21.64 17.06
C CYS A 130 2.54 20.71 17.82
N SER A 131 2.14 19.62 17.18
CA SER A 131 1.36 18.54 17.77
C SER A 131 2.24 17.30 17.92
N PRO A 132 1.99 16.46 18.95
CA PRO A 132 2.82 15.31 19.18
C PRO A 132 2.42 14.16 18.24
N VAL A 133 3.39 13.39 17.74
CA VAL A 133 3.18 12.26 16.83
C VAL A 133 3.10 10.95 17.60
N ASN A 134 2.17 10.05 17.27
CA ASN A 134 2.04 8.76 17.94
C ASN A 134 2.29 7.59 16.99
N PRO A 135 3.52 7.05 16.93
CA PRO A 135 3.82 5.80 16.26
C PRO A 135 3.08 4.65 16.93
N ILE A 136 2.31 3.89 16.15
CA ILE A 136 1.59 2.72 16.62
C ILE A 136 1.96 1.52 15.76
N LEU A 137 2.25 0.41 16.42
CA LEU A 137 2.46 -0.87 15.76
C LEU A 137 1.14 -1.43 15.24
N LYS A 138 1.10 -1.75 13.93
CA LYS A 138 -0.02 -2.43 13.27
C LYS A 138 -0.17 -3.85 13.81
N SER A 139 -1.33 -4.46 13.56
CA SER A 139 -1.65 -5.82 14.01
C SER A 139 -0.58 -6.84 13.61
N ASP A 140 -0.05 -6.76 12.39
CA ASP A 140 0.93 -7.72 11.90
C ASP A 140 2.32 -7.49 12.51
N GLY A 141 2.74 -6.23 12.63
CA GLY A 141 3.95 -5.88 13.39
C GLY A 141 3.90 -6.36 14.84
N ARG A 142 2.73 -6.33 15.50
CA ARG A 142 2.58 -6.86 16.87
C ARG A 142 2.85 -8.36 16.94
N LYS A 143 2.44 -9.12 15.91
CA LYS A 143 2.67 -10.58 15.85
C LYS A 143 4.15 -10.90 15.69
N THR A 144 4.89 -10.06 14.97
CA THR A 144 6.32 -10.28 14.63
C THR A 144 7.28 -9.46 15.49
N LEU A 145 6.80 -8.76 16.52
CA LEU A 145 7.62 -7.87 17.36
C LEU A 145 8.81 -8.58 18.02
N LYS A 146 8.70 -9.89 18.27
CA LYS A 146 9.78 -10.71 18.86
C LYS A 146 11.02 -10.81 17.98
N THR A 147 10.89 -10.58 16.68
CA THR A 147 11.98 -10.62 15.70
C THR A 147 12.24 -9.23 15.10
N ALA A 148 11.86 -8.16 15.82
CA ALA A 148 11.98 -6.79 15.34
C ALA A 148 13.43 -6.30 15.23
N ASP A 149 14.36 -6.97 15.90
CA ASP A 149 15.80 -6.79 15.75
C ASP A 149 16.29 -7.13 14.33
N GLN A 150 15.57 -8.00 13.63
CA GLN A 150 15.88 -8.45 12.26
C GLN A 150 15.10 -7.68 11.19
N TRP A 151 14.25 -6.73 11.58
CA TRP A 151 13.45 -5.97 10.63
C TRP A 151 14.33 -5.04 9.78
N THR A 152 14.11 -5.15 8.48
CA THR A 152 14.60 -4.19 7.49
C THR A 152 13.93 -2.83 7.68
N ASP A 153 14.43 -1.79 7.00
CA ASP A 153 13.77 -0.48 6.99
C ASP A 153 12.35 -0.58 6.40
N ASP A 154 12.17 -1.38 5.35
CA ASP A 154 10.87 -1.64 4.71
C ASP A 154 9.91 -2.36 5.66
N ASP A 155 10.39 -3.36 6.42
CA ASP A 155 9.58 -4.03 7.44
C ASP A 155 9.11 -3.05 8.51
N LEU A 156 9.97 -2.11 8.92
CA LEU A 156 9.62 -1.12 9.93
C LEU A 156 8.56 -0.15 9.41
N LEU A 157 8.72 0.38 8.20
CA LEU A 157 7.74 1.24 7.52
C LEU A 157 6.41 0.52 7.29
N LYS A 158 6.45 -0.78 6.97
CA LYS A 158 5.26 -1.62 6.82
C LYS A 158 4.54 -1.83 8.14
N ASN A 159 5.26 -2.10 9.23
CA ASN A 159 4.69 -2.56 10.49
C ASN A 159 4.24 -1.43 11.44
N TYR A 160 4.76 -0.22 11.26
CA TYR A 160 4.31 0.96 12.01
C TYR A 160 3.34 1.83 11.21
N ARG A 161 2.59 2.68 11.93
CA ARG A 161 1.82 3.80 11.37
C ARG A 161 1.85 4.99 12.30
N LEU A 162 1.67 6.19 11.75
CA LEU A 162 1.38 7.37 12.55
C LEU A 162 -0.11 7.48 12.85
N THR A 163 -0.43 7.91 14.06
CA THR A 163 -1.78 8.29 14.45
C THR A 163 -1.75 9.66 15.12
N ASN A 164 -2.88 10.37 15.01
CA ASN A 164 -3.10 11.58 15.77
C ASN A 164 -3.29 11.20 17.24
N ASP A 165 -2.49 11.80 18.11
CA ASP A 165 -2.67 11.69 19.56
C ASP A 165 -3.76 12.65 20.02
N TYR A 166 -5.01 12.27 19.79
CA TYR A 166 -6.11 12.94 20.44
C TYR A 166 -6.30 12.29 21.81
N ARG A 167 -5.98 13.01 22.88
CA ARG A 167 -6.67 12.76 24.14
C ARG A 167 -8.10 13.21 23.92
N VAL A 168 -9.06 12.31 24.03
CA VAL A 168 -10.46 12.70 24.19
C VAL A 168 -10.53 13.41 25.54
N VAL A 169 -10.45 14.74 25.51
CA VAL A 169 -10.75 15.54 26.69
C VAL A 169 -12.26 15.46 26.81
N LYS A 170 -12.77 14.77 27.83
CA LYS A 170 -14.17 14.96 28.22
C LYS A 170 -14.27 16.43 28.60
N LEU A 171 -15.05 17.19 27.86
CA LEU A 171 -15.51 18.48 28.35
C LEU A 171 -16.38 18.13 29.55
N ASP A 172 -15.93 18.48 30.75
CA ASP A 172 -16.84 18.49 31.89
C ASP A 172 -17.92 19.53 31.54
N ASP A 173 -19.16 19.08 31.43
CA ASP A 173 -20.34 19.94 31.32
C ASP A 173 -20.41 20.81 32.58
N GLN A 174 -19.72 21.95 32.57
CA GLN A 174 -19.98 23.02 33.52
C GLN A 174 -21.08 23.90 32.95
N ALA A 175 -22.31 23.55 33.34
CA ALA A 175 -23.48 24.41 33.33
C ALA A 175 -23.40 25.45 34.45
#